data_AF-A0A2D9VU25-F1
#
_entry.id   AF-A0A2D9VU25-F1
#
_cell.length_a   1.000
_cell.length_b   1.000
_cell.length_c   1.000
_cell.angle_alpha   90.00
_cell.angle_beta   90.00
_cell.angle_gamma   90.00
#
_symmetry.space_group_name_H-M   'P 1'
#
loop_
_entity.id
_entity.type
_entity.pdbx_description
1 polymer ?
#
loop_
_entity_poly.entity_id
_entity_poly.type
_entity_poly.pdbx_seq_one_letter_code
_entity_poly.pdbx_strand_id
1 'polypeptide(L)' 'MAVRDNGVGVPEDFDSESQQGLGLSIIRGLVITELSGSIEVRRRSDASGSEALIEVPLPDN' A
#
# COMPACT_ATOMS: atom_id res chain seq x y z
N MET A 1 8.19 0.89 4.83
CA MET A 1 7.82 2.33 4.96
C MET A 1 6.31 2.47 4.95
N ALA A 2 5.75 3.51 5.57
CA ALA A 2 4.31 3.73 5.59
C ALA A 2 3.96 5.19 5.24
N VAL A 3 2.91 5.38 4.45
CA VAL A 3 2.26 6.67 4.21
C VAL A 3 0.89 6.64 4.87
N ARG A 4 0.57 7.66 5.67
CA ARG A 4 -0.69 7.75 6.39
C ARG A 4 -1.39 9.05 6.08
N ASP A 5 -2.69 8.98 5.91
CA ASP A 5 -3.57 10.15 5.87
C ASP A 5 -4.44 10.22 7.12
N ASN A 6 -5.19 11.32 7.24
CA ASN A 6 -6.16 11.58 8.30
C ASN A 6 -7.58 11.84 7.73
N GLY A 7 -7.85 11.36 6.51
CA GLY A 7 -9.12 11.50 5.82
C GLY A 7 -10.18 10.51 6.30
N VAL A 8 -11.15 10.21 5.42
CA VAL A 8 -12.24 9.26 5.73
C VAL A 8 -11.78 7.79 5.73
N GLY A 9 -10.64 7.50 5.11
CA GLY A 9 -10.12 6.15 4.96
C GLY A 9 -10.72 5.39 3.77
N VAL A 10 -9.99 4.38 3.30
CA VAL A 10 -10.53 3.40 2.34
C VAL A 10 -11.71 2.62 2.94
N PRO A 11 -12.61 2.04 2.12
CA PRO A 11 -13.65 1.12 2.60
C PRO A 11 -13.09 -0.04 3.45
N GLU A 12 -13.92 -0.62 4.33
CA GLU A 12 -13.48 -1.74 5.20
C GLU A 12 -13.18 -3.02 4.42
N ASP A 13 -13.87 -3.21 3.30
CA ASP A 13 -13.71 -4.30 2.35
C ASP A 13 -12.76 -3.94 1.20
N PHE A 14 -12.02 -2.83 1.33
CA PHE A 14 -11.04 -2.45 0.32
C PHE A 14 -9.90 -3.46 0.26
N ASP A 15 -9.73 -4.06 -0.90
CA ASP A 15 -8.63 -4.97 -1.19
C ASP A 15 -7.71 -4.37 -2.26
N SER A 16 -6.51 -3.99 -1.84
CA SER A 16 -5.48 -3.46 -2.76
C SER A 16 -5.02 -4.47 -3.81
N GLU A 17 -5.29 -5.76 -3.65
CA GLU A 17 -4.95 -6.82 -4.60
C GLU A 17 -5.90 -6.93 -5.78
N SER A 18 -7.20 -6.83 -5.53
CA SER A 18 -8.24 -6.91 -6.57
C SER A 18 -8.54 -5.58 -7.27
N GLN A 19 -8.17 -4.44 -6.67
CA GLN A 19 -8.43 -3.10 -7.21
C GLN A 19 -7.55 -2.77 -8.43
N GLN A 20 -8.18 -2.47 -9.57
CA GLN A 20 -7.52 -2.22 -10.88
C GLN A 20 -7.25 -0.74 -11.18
N GLY A 21 -7.30 0.14 -10.18
CA GLY A 21 -7.02 1.56 -10.38
C GLY A 21 -5.61 1.76 -10.95
N LEU A 22 -5.48 2.53 -12.04
CA LEU A 22 -4.20 2.73 -12.74
C LEU A 22 -3.04 3.08 -11.79
N GLY A 23 -3.28 3.95 -10.81
CA GLY A 23 -2.26 4.33 -9.83
C GLY A 23 -1.74 3.14 -9.01
N LEU A 24 -2.63 2.24 -8.58
CA LEU A 24 -2.25 1.05 -7.81
C LEU A 24 -1.53 0.03 -8.70
N SER A 25 -1.93 -0.08 -9.97
CA SER A 25 -1.24 -0.90 -10.97
C SER A 25 0.19 -0.44 -11.22
N ILE A 26 0.41 0.88 -11.34
CA ILE A 26 1.75 1.46 -11.51
C ILE A 26 2.62 1.15 -10.28
N ILE A 27 2.13 1.44 -9.07
CA ILE A 27 2.90 1.23 -7.84
C ILE A 27 3.18 -0.26 -7.63
N ARG A 28 2.21 -1.14 -7.91
CA ARG A 28 2.39 -2.60 -7.86
C ARG A 28 3.50 -3.05 -8.80
N GLY A 29 3.53 -2.53 -10.03
CA GLY A 29 4.62 -2.77 -10.97
C GLY A 29 5.97 -2.44 -10.35
N LEU A 30 6.15 -1.22 -9.84
CA LEU A 30 7.41 -0.79 -9.23
C LEU A 30 7.80 -1.67 -8.01
N VAL A 31 6.89 -1.84 -7.05
CA VAL A 31 7.19 -2.51 -5.79
C VAL A 31 7.45 -4.01 -5.99
N ILE A 32 6.57 -4.69 -6.73
CA ILE A 32 6.67 -6.15 -6.88
C ILE A 32 7.77 -6.50 -7.90
N THR A 33 7.80 -5.84 -9.05
CA THR A 33 8.67 -6.27 -10.15
C THR A 33 10.08 -5.70 -10.07
N GLU A 34 10.25 -4.46 -9.63
CA GLU A 34 11.57 -3.82 -9.58
C GLU A 34 12.24 -3.99 -8.21
N LEU A 35 11.46 -3.93 -7.13
CA LEU A 35 12.00 -3.94 -5.76
C LEU A 35 11.81 -5.27 -5.02
N SER A 36 11.14 -6.26 -5.62
CA SER A 36 10.83 -7.54 -4.97
C SER A 36 10.15 -7.38 -3.59
N GLY A 37 9.32 -6.35 -3.46
CA GLY A 37 8.63 -5.99 -2.24
C GLY A 37 7.13 -6.30 -2.26
N SER A 38 6.43 -5.81 -1.25
CA SER A 38 4.98 -5.89 -1.10
C SER A 38 4.37 -4.50 -0.82
N ILE A 39 3.09 -4.34 -1.17
CA ILE A 39 2.30 -3.16 -0.84
C ILE A 39 0.92 -3.58 -0.33
N GLU A 40 0.49 -2.96 0.77
CA GLU A 40 -0.84 -3.10 1.36
C GLU A 40 -1.44 -1.71 1.55
N VAL A 41 -2.71 -1.52 1.17
CA VAL A 41 -3.46 -0.31 1.51
C VAL A 41 -4.66 -0.71 2.34
N ARG A 42 -4.78 -0.12 3.52
CA ARG A 42 -5.83 -0.44 4.49
C ARG A 42 -6.33 0.79 5.22
N ARG A 43 -7.50 0.65 5.85
CA ARG A 43 -7.99 1.65 6.80
C ARG A 43 -7.13 1.60 8.06
N ARG A 44 -6.85 2.76 8.64
CA ARG A 44 -6.12 2.85 9.90
C ARG A 44 -6.95 2.30 11.06
N SER A 45 -6.31 1.55 11.95
CA SER A 45 -6.92 0.99 13.16
C SER A 45 -6.81 1.93 14.36
N ASP A 46 -5.85 2.86 14.34
CA ASP A 46 -5.52 3.77 15.44
C ASP A 46 -6.21 5.14 15.34
N ALA A 47 -6.59 5.56 14.13
CA ALA A 47 -7.20 6.85 13.85
C ALA A 47 -8.03 6.80 12.55
N SER A 48 -8.70 7.90 12.21
CA SER A 48 -9.30 8.05 10.88
C SER A 48 -8.23 8.10 9.78
N GLY A 49 -8.61 7.69 8.57
CA GLY A 49 -7.75 7.75 7.39
C GLY A 49 -7.28 6.39 6.90
N SER A 50 -6.40 6.43 5.91
CA SER A 50 -5.80 5.25 5.29
C SER A 50 -4.32 5.14 5.60
N GLU A 51 -3.80 3.93 5.52
CA GLU A 51 -2.38 3.62 5.57
C GLU A 51 -2.01 2.81 4.33
N ALA A 52 -0.95 3.25 3.63
CA ALA A 52 -0.27 2.49 2.61
C ALA A 52 1.08 2.01 3.17
N LEU A 53 1.23 0.71 3.34
CA LEU A 53 2.45 0.06 3.82
C LEU A 53 3.19 -0.54 2.64
N ILE A 54 4.48 -0.24 2.54
CA ILE A 54 5.39 -0.82 1.54
C ILE A 54 6.54 -1.51 2.28
N GLU A 55 6.76 -2.79 1.99
CA GLU A 55 7.89 -3.54 2.51
C GLU A 55 8.80 -3.92 1.35
N VAL A 56 10.10 -3.66 1.50
CA VAL A 56 11.11 -3.99 0.49
C VAL A 56 12.32 -4.62 1.19
N PRO A 57 12.92 -5.67 0.59
CA PRO A 57 14.14 -6.26 1.12
C PRO A 57 15.26 -5.23 1.07
N LEU A 58 16.06 -5.18 2.14
CA LEU A 58 17.30 -4.41 2.15
C LEU A 58 18.42 -5.28 1.58
N PRO A 59 19.30 -4.72 0.74
CA PRO A 59 20.44 -5.48 0.23
C PRO A 59 21.37 -5.90 1.37
N ASP A 60 21.91 -7.11 1.29
CA ASP A 60 22.99 -7.55 2.16
C ASP A 60 24.23 -6.71 1.85
N ASN A 61 24.79 -6.06 2.88
CA ASN A 61 25.91 -5.13 2.76
C ASN A 61 27.27 -5.84 2.73
#